data_AF-A0A1F8H9A2-F1
#
_entry.id   AF-A0A1F8H9A2-F1
#
_cell.length_a   1.000
_cell.length_b   1.000
_cell.length_c   1.000
_cell.angle_alpha   90.00
_cell.angle_beta   90.00
_cell.angle_gamma   90.00
#
_symmetry.space_group_name_H-M   'P 1'
#
loop_
_entity.id
_entity.type
_entity.pdbx_description
1 polymer ?
#
loop_
_entity_poly.entity_id
_entity_poly.type
_entity_poly.pdbx_seq_one_letter_code
_entity_poly.pdbx_strand_id
1 'polypeptide(L)' 'MVKVFFWTEEGESQSVNLSPKINQLLDIRARSSGKRGVDILREVLELFGQITEANLIGYLDIQSAKPN' A
#
# COMPACT_ATOMS: atom_id res chain seq x y z
N MET A 1 -1.12 3.63 -16.01
CA MET A 1 -1.62 3.89 -14.65
C MET A 1 -2.31 2.63 -14.18
N VAL A 2 -2.06 2.15 -12.97
CA VAL A 2 -2.61 0.88 -12.45
C VAL A 2 -3.69 1.22 -11.43
N LYS A 3 -4.91 0.67 -11.61
CA LYS A 3 -6.01 0.86 -10.67
C LYS A 3 -6.16 -0.39 -9.82
N VAL A 4 -6.01 -0.25 -8.51
CA VAL A 4 -6.14 -1.36 -7.54
C VAL A 4 -7.44 -1.19 -6.78
N PHE A 5 -8.19 -2.28 -6.66
CA PHE A 5 -9.44 -2.34 -5.91
C PHE A 5 -9.27 -3.26 -4.71
N PHE A 6 -9.76 -2.85 -3.54
CA PHE A 6 -9.77 -3.67 -2.35
C PHE A 6 -10.97 -3.28 -1.46
N TRP A 7 -11.33 -4.17 -0.53
CA TRP A 7 -12.42 -3.96 0.41
C TRP A 7 -11.87 -3.63 1.80
N THR A 8 -12.47 -2.64 2.46
CA THR A 8 -12.20 -2.33 3.87
C THR A 8 -12.98 -3.27 4.78
N GLU A 9 -12.65 -3.27 6.06
CA GLU A 9 -13.38 -4.07 7.06
C GLU A 9 -14.83 -3.59 7.26
N GLU A 10 -15.11 -2.33 6.92
CA GLU A 10 -16.46 -1.75 6.90
C GLU A 10 -17.31 -2.23 5.70
N GLY A 11 -16.74 -3.09 4.85
CA GLY A 11 -17.40 -3.59 3.65
C GLY A 11 -17.46 -2.57 2.52
N GLU A 12 -16.71 -1.47 2.60
CA GLU A 12 -16.64 -0.47 1.55
C GLU A 12 -15.57 -0.82 0.52
N SER A 13 -15.93 -0.73 -0.76
CA SER A 13 -14.97 -0.88 -1.84
C SER A 13 -14.15 0.40 -2.00
N GLN A 14 -12.84 0.29 -1.93
CA GLN A 14 -11.90 1.37 -2.17
C GLN A 14 -11.16 1.13 -3.48
N SER A 15 -10.89 2.20 -4.22
CA SER A 15 -10.09 2.13 -5.43
C SER A 15 -9.00 3.19 -5.43
N VAL A 16 -7.77 2.77 -5.67
CA VAL A 16 -6.62 3.66 -5.75
C VAL A 16 -5.99 3.60 -7.13
N ASN A 17 -5.64 4.76 -7.65
CA ASN A 17 -4.84 4.88 -8.87
C ASN A 17 -3.38 5.05 -8.46
N LEU A 18 -2.54 4.09 -8.83
CA LEU A 18 -1.11 4.12 -8.59
C LEU A 18 -0.37 4.31 -9.92
N SER A 19 0.70 5.10 -9.91
CA SER A 19 1.65 5.09 -11.02
C SER A 19 2.30 3.70 -11.14
N PRO A 20 2.77 3.32 -12.34
CA PRO A 20 3.46 2.05 -12.54
C PRO A 20 4.64 1.85 -11.59
N LYS A 21 5.37 2.93 -11.28
CA LYS A 21 6.52 2.91 -10.36
C LYS A 21 6.09 2.54 -8.94
N ILE A 22 5.04 3.18 -8.41
CA ILE A 22 4.55 2.89 -7.07
C ILE A 22 3.94 1.49 -6.99
N ASN A 23 3.23 1.05 -8.03
CA ASN A 23 2.71 -0.31 -8.08
C ASN A 23 3.84 -1.36 -8.06
N GLN A 24 4.94 -1.13 -8.78
CA GLN A 24 6.10 -2.01 -8.74
C GLN A 24 6.75 -2.04 -7.35
N LEU A 25 6.89 -0.88 -6.68
CA LEU A 25 7.44 -0.82 -5.33
C LEU A 25 6.55 -1.57 -4.33
N LEU A 26 5.23 -1.42 -4.44
CA LEU A 26 4.25 -2.16 -3.66
C LEU A 26 4.41 -3.67 -3.85
N ASP A 27 4.50 -4.14 -5.10
CA ASP A 27 4.67 -5.55 -5.41
C ASP A 27 5.99 -6.12 -4.87
N ILE A 28 7.10 -5.38 -5.00
CA ILE A 28 8.41 -5.78 -4.45
C ILE A 28 8.32 -5.91 -2.93
N ARG A 29 7.71 -4.94 -2.25
CA ARG A 29 7.60 -4.97 -0.79
C ARG A 29 6.66 -6.06 -0.31
N ALA A 30 5.53 -6.24 -0.98
CA ALA A 30 4.58 -7.31 -0.71
C ALA A 30 5.29 -8.67 -0.73
N ARG A 31 6.04 -8.95 -1.79
CA ARG A 31 6.84 -10.18 -1.92
C ARG A 31 7.90 -10.30 -0.83
N SER A 32 8.67 -9.24 -0.58
CA SER A 32 9.73 -9.22 0.43
C SER A 32 9.20 -9.44 1.85
N SER A 33 7.98 -9.02 2.14
CA SER A 33 7.37 -9.10 3.47
C SER A 33 6.46 -10.33 3.64
N GLY A 34 6.29 -11.14 2.59
CA GLY A 34 5.31 -12.24 2.57
C GLY A 34 3.85 -11.77 2.69
N LYS A 35 3.57 -10.49 2.41
CA LYS A 35 2.24 -9.88 2.49
C LYS A 35 1.64 -9.72 1.10
N ARG A 36 0.31 -9.54 1.00
CA ARG A 36 -0.31 -9.14 -0.27
C ARG A 36 -0.22 -7.61 -0.38
N GLY A 37 -0.14 -7.09 -1.61
CA GLY A 37 -0.14 -5.64 -1.84
C GLY A 37 -1.36 -4.95 -1.22
N VAL A 38 -2.53 -5.59 -1.26
CA VAL A 38 -3.77 -5.07 -0.66
C VAL A 38 -3.71 -4.94 0.87
N ASP A 39 -2.93 -5.77 1.55
CA ASP A 39 -2.77 -5.67 3.01
C ASP A 39 -1.91 -4.45 3.35
N ILE A 40 -0.85 -4.20 2.58
CA ILE A 40 -0.05 -2.97 2.69
C ILE A 40 -0.92 -1.73 2.41
N LEU A 41 -1.78 -1.78 1.38
CA LEU A 41 -2.71 -0.69 1.08
C LEU A 41 -3.67 -0.42 2.24
N ARG A 42 -4.17 -1.47 2.91
CA ARG A 42 -5.01 -1.36 4.11
C ARG A 42 -4.23 -0.70 5.26
N GLU A 43 -3.01 -1.15 5.52
CA GLU A 43 -2.17 -0.57 6.58
C GLU A 43 -1.87 0.91 6.33
N VAL A 44 -1.66 1.32 5.06
CA VAL A 44 -1.50 2.74 4.69
C VAL A 44 -2.79 3.52 4.96
N LEU A 45 -3.95 2.96 4.59
CA LEU A 45 -5.24 3.58 4.86
C LEU A 45 -5.48 3.75 6.37
N GLU A 46 -5.16 2.75 7.17
CA GLU A 46 -5.30 2.78 8.64
C GLU A 46 -4.38 3.81 9.29
N LEU A 47 -3.14 3.92 8.81
CA LEU A 47 -2.14 4.83 9.39
C LEU A 47 -2.33 6.30 8.97
N PHE A 48 -2.75 6.54 7.72
CA PHE A 48 -2.78 7.88 7.14
C PHE A 48 -4.19 8.37 6.77
N GLY A 49 -5.23 7.54 6.95
CA GLY A 49 -6.63 7.85 6.61
C GLY A 49 -6.94 7.90 5.11
N GLN A 50 -5.93 7.87 4.24
CA GLN A 50 -6.10 7.87 2.79
C GLN A 50 -4.90 7.21 2.10
N ILE A 51 -5.15 6.60 0.94
CA ILE A 51 -4.12 6.00 0.11
C ILE A 51 -3.72 6.95 -1.01
N THR A 52 -2.57 7.59 -0.82
CA THR A 52 -1.91 8.43 -1.83
C THR A 52 -0.51 7.89 -2.10
N GLU A 53 0.10 8.25 -3.24
CA GLU A 53 1.48 7.84 -3.51
C GLU A 53 2.46 8.33 -2.43
N ALA A 54 2.27 9.55 -1.93
CA ALA A 54 3.09 10.11 -0.85
C ALA A 54 2.98 9.28 0.45
N ASN A 55 1.76 8.91 0.84
CA ASN A 55 1.55 8.09 2.03
C ASN A 55 2.08 6.66 1.84
N LEU A 56 1.97 6.11 0.64
CA LEU A 56 2.54 4.79 0.32
C LEU A 56 4.05 4.81 0.45
N ILE A 57 4.73 5.80 -0.15
CA ILE A 57 6.18 5.96 -0.05
C ILE A 57 6.58 6.14 1.42
N GLY A 58 5.91 7.04 2.15
CA GLY A 58 6.19 7.28 3.56
C GLY A 58 6.07 6.01 4.41
N TYR A 59 5.03 5.21 4.19
CA TYR A 59 4.87 3.92 4.85
C TYR A 59 6.03 2.96 4.51
N LEU A 60 6.39 2.86 3.22
CA LEU A 60 7.47 1.99 2.76
C LEU A 60 8.83 2.40 3.34
N ASP A 61 9.08 3.70 3.49
CA ASP A 61 10.30 4.24 4.13
C ASP A 61 10.32 3.89 5.63
N ILE A 62 9.22 4.05 6.36
CA ILE A 62 9.10 3.68 7.77
C ILE A 62 9.37 2.19 7.97
N GLN A 63 8.83 1.34 7.09
CA GLN A 63 9.01 -0.11 7.17
C GLN A 63 10.42 -0.56 6.80
N SER A 64 11.14 0.21 5.98
CA SER A 64 12.54 -0.06 5.62
C SER A 64 13.51 0.36 6.74
N ALA A 65 13.10 1.31 7.58
CA ALA A 65 13.90 1.82 8.70
C ALA A 65 13.85 0.95 9.97
N LYS A 66 12.99 -0.08 10.04
CA LYS A 66 13.03 -1.06 11.14
C LYS A 66 14.13 -2.08 10.86
N PRO A 67 15.26 -2.10 11.61
CA PRO A 67 16.21 -3.19 11.52
C PRO A 67 15.51 -4.48 11.98
N ASN A 68 15.69 -5.55 11.20
CA ASN A 68 15.41 -6.92 11.66
C ASN A 68 16.24 -7.24 12.90
#